data_AF-A0A381Y123-F1
#
_entry.id   AF-A0A381Y123-F1
#
_cell.length_a   1.000
_cell.length_b   1.000
_cell.length_c   1.000
_cell.angle_alpha   90.00
_cell.angle_beta   90.00
_cell.angle_gamma   90.00
#
_symmetry.space_group_name_H-M   'P 1'
#
loop_
_entity.id
_entity.type
_entity.pdbx_description
1 polymer ?
#
loop_
_entity_poly.entity_id
_entity_poly.type
_entity_poly.pdbx_seq_one_letter_code
_entity_poly.pdbx_strand_id
1 'polypeptide(L)'
;MDRFMLHLENSNHTPNDANNILLNSRDLAYGMNLIIRDCRVSSKFIELDVSVPKNVLELLLEKLAPIGKINESRHIIEEQIEKNQLIKDGIFYFNNERFWESHEALEGAWKQCTGHEKELIQGLILIAAAFVHYQKDENKICLSVLARAFKKLDNKSGKYHGVDVDSTKLKVIEMIDKKAITTFEI
;
A
#
# COMPACT_ATOMS: atom_id res chain seq x y z
N MET A 1 5.38 -21.11 -7.09
CA MET A 1 5.87 -19.76 -7.46
C MET A 1 5.88 -18.95 -6.19
N ASP A 2 6.97 -18.23 -5.95
CA ASP A 2 7.10 -17.37 -4.78
C ASP A 2 6.40 -16.03 -5.07
N ARG A 3 5.91 -15.34 -4.03
CA ARG A 3 5.28 -14.02 -4.18
C ARG A 3 6.31 -12.94 -3.87
N PHE A 4 6.51 -12.01 -4.78
CA PHE A 4 7.37 -10.86 -4.58
C PHE A 4 6.61 -9.57 -4.76
N MET A 5 6.97 -8.56 -3.96
CA MET A 5 6.62 -7.18 -4.23
C MET A 5 7.82 -6.49 -4.85
N LEU A 6 7.67 -6.01 -6.08
CA LEU A 6 8.71 -5.30 -6.80
C LEU A 6 8.43 -3.80 -6.72
N HIS A 7 9.43 -3.01 -6.36
CA HIS A 7 9.36 -1.54 -6.36
C HIS A 7 10.31 -1.00 -7.41
N LEU A 8 9.76 -0.39 -8.45
CA LEU A 8 10.48 0.26 -9.53
C LEU A 8 10.47 1.77 -9.28
N GLU A 9 11.55 2.47 -9.61
CA GLU A 9 11.63 3.93 -9.53
C GLU A 9 10.52 4.56 -10.40
N ASN A 10 9.73 5.48 -9.83
CA ASN A 10 8.73 6.22 -10.60
C ASN A 10 9.34 7.53 -11.12
N SER A 11 9.35 7.72 -12.43
CA SER A 11 9.91 8.92 -13.06
C SER A 11 8.86 10.00 -13.35
N ASN A 12 7.64 9.62 -13.73
CA ASN A 12 6.59 10.56 -14.15
C ASN A 12 5.16 9.97 -14.17
N HIS A 13 4.96 8.77 -13.61
CA HIS A 13 3.65 8.12 -13.61
C HIS A 13 2.78 8.58 -12.45
N THR A 14 1.48 8.54 -12.67
CA THR A 14 0.44 8.83 -11.69
C THR A 14 -0.42 7.59 -11.46
N PRO A 15 -1.29 7.56 -10.44
CA PRO A 15 -2.21 6.45 -10.25
C PRO A 15 -3.04 6.08 -11.48
N ASN A 16 -3.41 7.07 -12.32
CA ASN A 16 -4.14 6.85 -13.57
C ASN A 16 -3.40 5.95 -14.58
N ASP A 17 -2.08 5.81 -14.45
CA ASP A 17 -1.26 4.96 -15.31
C ASP A 17 -1.22 3.49 -14.85
N ALA A 18 -1.71 3.17 -13.64
CA ALA A 18 -1.54 1.86 -13.00
C ALA A 18 -2.03 0.70 -13.88
N ASN A 19 -3.21 0.83 -14.50
CA ASN A 19 -3.74 -0.24 -15.36
C ASN A 19 -2.93 -0.41 -16.65
N ASN A 20 -2.47 0.68 -17.27
CA ASN A 20 -1.65 0.60 -18.47
C ASN A 20 -0.29 -0.01 -18.16
N ILE A 21 0.33 0.37 -17.04
CA ILE A 21 1.60 -0.23 -16.58
C ILE A 21 1.42 -1.71 -16.30
N LEU A 22 0.32 -2.11 -15.65
CA LEU A 22 0.03 -3.52 -15.40
C LEU A 22 -0.07 -4.34 -16.70
N LEU A 23 -0.77 -3.82 -17.71
CA LEU A 23 -0.89 -4.48 -19.02
C LEU A 23 0.47 -4.55 -19.72
N ASN A 24 1.20 -3.44 -19.80
CA ASN A 24 2.53 -3.40 -20.41
C ASN A 24 3.52 -4.36 -19.72
N SER A 25 3.47 -4.44 -18.39
CA SER A 25 4.31 -5.37 -17.62
C SER A 25 4.01 -6.83 -17.97
N ARG A 26 2.72 -7.17 -18.17
CA ARG A 26 2.29 -8.51 -18.59
C ARG A 26 2.76 -8.83 -20.02
N ASP A 27 2.70 -7.85 -20.92
CA ASP A 27 3.16 -8.00 -22.30
C ASP A 27 4.68 -8.20 -22.37
N LEU A 28 5.46 -7.43 -21.59
CA LEU A 28 6.92 -7.61 -21.49
C LEU A 28 7.32 -9.00 -20.95
N ALA A 29 6.52 -9.52 -20.03
CA ALA A 29 6.67 -10.83 -19.43
C ALA A 29 5.98 -11.96 -20.23
N TYR A 30 5.48 -11.69 -21.43
CA TYR A 30 4.78 -12.70 -22.24
C TYR A 30 5.64 -13.94 -22.48
N GLY A 31 5.02 -15.12 -22.32
CA GLY A 31 5.68 -16.42 -22.44
C GLY A 31 6.44 -16.89 -21.20
N MET A 32 6.54 -16.07 -20.13
CA MET A 32 7.11 -16.51 -18.86
C MET A 32 6.07 -17.25 -18.01
N ASN A 33 6.52 -18.25 -17.25
CA ASN A 33 5.69 -18.95 -16.26
C ASN A 33 5.60 -18.13 -14.95
N LEU A 34 4.82 -17.06 -14.97
CA LEU A 34 4.62 -16.14 -13.84
C LEU A 34 3.24 -15.47 -13.88
N ILE A 35 2.90 -14.75 -12.81
CA ILE A 35 1.69 -13.94 -12.70
C ILE A 35 2.06 -12.54 -12.21
N ILE A 36 1.70 -11.49 -12.96
CA ILE A 36 1.69 -10.10 -12.46
C ILE A 36 0.26 -9.77 -12.09
N ARG A 37 -0.05 -9.74 -10.79
CA ARG A 37 -1.43 -9.68 -10.27
C ARG A 37 -1.96 -8.25 -10.25
N ASP A 38 -1.15 -7.33 -9.75
CA ASP A 38 -1.60 -5.97 -9.47
C ASP A 38 -0.46 -4.97 -9.69
N CYS A 39 -0.82 -3.72 -9.93
CA CYS A 39 0.08 -2.59 -10.07
C CYS A 39 -0.45 -1.40 -9.25
N ARG A 40 0.43 -0.77 -8.49
CA ARG A 40 0.15 0.41 -7.67
C ARG A 40 1.17 1.48 -7.97
N VAL A 41 0.72 2.70 -8.25
CA VAL A 41 1.61 3.82 -8.58
C VAL A 41 1.54 4.86 -7.47
N SER A 42 2.67 5.08 -6.81
CA SER A 42 2.87 6.12 -5.81
C SER A 42 3.65 7.30 -6.40
N SER A 43 3.80 8.39 -5.66
CA SER A 43 4.69 9.49 -6.08
C SER A 43 6.17 9.09 -6.07
N LYS A 44 6.52 8.00 -5.38
CA LYS A 44 7.90 7.55 -5.14
C LYS A 44 8.31 6.35 -6.00
N PHE A 45 7.37 5.46 -6.33
CA PHE A 45 7.63 4.19 -7.02
C PHE A 45 6.41 3.64 -7.75
N ILE A 46 6.67 2.68 -8.63
CA ILE A 46 5.68 1.76 -9.19
C ILE A 46 5.87 0.43 -8.47
N GLU A 47 4.80 -0.10 -7.90
CA GLU A 47 4.79 -1.38 -7.22
C GLU A 47 4.10 -2.43 -8.09
N LEU A 48 4.72 -3.60 -8.24
CA LEU A 48 4.16 -4.76 -8.92
C LEU A 48 4.11 -5.95 -7.98
N ASP A 49 2.92 -6.51 -7.79
CA ASP A 49 2.74 -7.77 -7.05
C ASP A 49 2.84 -8.93 -8.03
N VAL A 50 3.89 -9.74 -7.88
CA VAL A 50 4.21 -10.82 -8.81
C VAL A 50 4.29 -12.19 -8.12
N SER A 51 3.93 -13.24 -8.84
CA SER A 51 4.17 -14.64 -8.48
C SER A 51 5.11 -15.20 -9.54
N VAL A 52 6.33 -15.53 -9.16
CA VAL A 52 7.38 -15.93 -10.10
C VAL A 52 8.29 -16.98 -9.46
N PRO A 53 8.73 -18.02 -10.19
CA PRO A 53 9.79 -18.90 -9.70
C PRO A 53 11.07 -18.11 -9.40
N LYS A 54 11.70 -18.33 -8.25
CA LYS A 54 12.89 -17.56 -7.85
C LYS A 54 14.02 -17.55 -8.88
N ASN A 55 14.22 -18.65 -9.60
CA ASN A 55 15.25 -18.79 -10.63
C ASN A 55 14.97 -18.00 -11.93
N VAL A 56 13.78 -17.43 -12.10
CA VAL A 56 13.44 -16.58 -13.26
C VAL A 56 13.15 -15.13 -12.88
N LEU A 57 13.32 -14.77 -11.60
CA LEU A 57 13.09 -13.41 -11.11
C LEU A 57 14.03 -12.41 -11.79
N GLU A 58 15.32 -12.71 -11.93
CA GLU A 58 16.29 -11.80 -12.57
C GLU A 58 15.90 -11.49 -14.02
N LEU A 59 15.50 -12.50 -14.79
CA LEU A 59 15.01 -12.32 -16.17
C LEU A 59 13.73 -11.46 -16.22
N LEU A 60 12.84 -11.58 -15.23
CA LEU A 60 11.67 -10.71 -15.12
C LEU A 60 12.10 -9.26 -14.86
N LEU A 61 13.05 -9.03 -13.95
CA LEU A 61 13.55 -7.68 -13.64
C LEU A 61 14.18 -7.01 -14.87
N GLU A 62 14.97 -7.75 -15.65
CA GLU A 62 15.52 -7.26 -16.92
C GLU A 62 14.41 -6.86 -17.91
N LYS A 63 13.38 -7.70 -18.05
CA LYS A 63 12.24 -7.42 -18.93
C LYS A 63 11.40 -6.23 -18.48
N LEU A 64 11.35 -5.93 -17.18
CA LEU A 64 10.61 -4.80 -16.62
C LEU A 64 11.41 -3.48 -16.63
N ALA A 65 12.70 -3.49 -17.01
CA ALA A 65 13.53 -2.28 -17.09
C ALA A 65 12.91 -1.13 -17.91
N PRO A 66 12.13 -1.36 -18.99
CA PRO A 66 11.42 -0.29 -19.70
C PRO A 66 10.30 0.39 -18.89
N ILE A 67 9.74 -0.26 -17.87
CA ILE A 67 8.73 0.33 -16.97
C ILE A 67 9.40 1.24 -15.94
N GLY A 68 10.54 0.83 -15.42
CA GLY A 68 11.32 1.58 -14.44
C GLY A 68 12.53 0.80 -13.96
N LYS A 69 13.51 1.51 -13.42
CA LYS A 69 14.67 0.88 -12.79
C LYS A 69 14.23 0.19 -11.51
N ILE A 70 14.64 -1.06 -11.30
CA ILE A 70 14.35 -1.77 -10.06
C ILE A 70 15.08 -1.09 -8.89
N ASN A 71 14.33 -0.78 -7.83
CA ASN A 71 14.85 -0.26 -6.57
C ASN A 71 14.91 -1.36 -5.50
N GLU A 72 13.81 -2.10 -5.33
CA GLU A 72 13.69 -3.17 -4.33
C GLU A 72 12.88 -4.34 -4.88
N SER A 73 13.22 -5.57 -4.47
CA SER A 73 12.38 -6.75 -4.64
C SER A 73 12.22 -7.46 -3.31
N ARG A 74 11.03 -7.40 -2.71
CA ARG A 74 10.73 -7.99 -1.41
C ARG A 74 10.06 -9.35 -1.57
N HIS A 75 10.62 -10.39 -0.96
CA HIS A 75 9.95 -11.69 -0.87
C HIS A 75 8.83 -11.63 0.17
N ILE A 76 7.60 -11.95 -0.23
CA ILE A 76 6.44 -11.94 0.65
C ILE A 76 6.30 -13.30 1.32
N ILE A 77 6.71 -13.34 2.58
CA ILE A 77 6.60 -14.49 3.48
C ILE A 77 5.88 -14.09 4.75
N GLU A 78 5.23 -15.06 5.40
CA GLU A 78 4.62 -14.85 6.70
C GLU A 78 5.71 -14.89 7.78
N GLU A 79 5.86 -13.80 8.52
CA GLU A 79 6.85 -13.65 9.58
C GLU A 79 6.14 -13.43 10.93
N GLN A 80 6.67 -14.06 11.97
CA GLN A 80 6.19 -13.84 13.34
C GLN A 80 6.89 -12.61 13.92
N ILE A 81 6.26 -11.45 13.79
CA ILE A 81 6.78 -10.16 14.25
C ILE A 81 5.95 -9.68 15.45
N GLU A 82 6.63 -9.09 16.44
CA GLU A 82 5.99 -8.52 17.63
C GLU A 82 5.12 -7.29 17.28
N LYS A 83 3.99 -7.15 17.97
CA LYS A 83 2.98 -6.10 17.74
C LYS A 83 3.55 -4.70 17.57
N ASN A 84 4.39 -4.22 18.50
CA ASN A 84 4.90 -2.84 18.44
C ASN A 84 5.86 -2.63 17.28
N GLN A 85 6.59 -3.66 16.86
CA GLN A 85 7.39 -3.59 15.64
C GLN A 85 6.51 -3.50 14.40
N LEU A 86 5.45 -4.31 14.31
CA LEU A 86 4.46 -4.24 13.22
C LEU A 86 3.79 -2.87 13.11
N ILE A 87 3.50 -2.21 14.25
CA ILE A 87 2.95 -0.85 14.26
C ILE A 87 3.97 0.14 13.69
N LYS A 88 5.25 0.07 14.11
CA LYS A 88 6.31 0.94 13.59
C LYS A 88 6.53 0.73 12.10
N ASP A 89 6.56 -0.52 11.64
CA ASP A 89 6.71 -0.86 10.24
C ASP A 89 5.52 -0.34 9.43
N GLY A 90 4.30 -0.52 9.94
CA GLY A 90 3.09 -0.02 9.32
C GLY A 90 3.10 1.50 9.11
N ILE A 91 3.53 2.27 10.12
CA ILE A 91 3.69 3.72 10.03
C ILE A 91 4.81 4.09 9.05
N PHE A 92 5.95 3.42 9.13
CA PHE A 92 7.08 3.64 8.22
C PHE A 92 6.67 3.43 6.76
N TYR A 93 5.98 2.34 6.46
CA TYR A 93 5.49 2.05 5.11
C TYR A 93 4.44 3.08 4.66
N PHE A 94 3.53 3.49 5.54
CA PHE A 94 2.52 4.50 5.22
C PHE A 94 3.17 5.81 4.77
N ASN A 95 4.16 6.30 5.54
CA ASN A 95 4.85 7.56 5.25
C ASN A 95 5.74 7.46 4.00
N ASN A 96 6.07 6.25 3.58
CA ASN A 96 6.75 5.98 2.32
C ASN A 96 5.80 5.65 1.16
N GLU A 97 4.49 5.83 1.32
CA GLU A 97 3.46 5.49 0.34
C GLU A 97 3.43 4.00 -0.06
N ARG A 98 4.02 3.12 0.75
CA ARG A 98 3.93 1.65 0.66
C ARG A 98 2.66 1.18 1.36
N PHE A 99 1.51 1.61 0.84
CA PHE A 99 0.24 1.45 1.54
C PHE A 99 -0.22 0.00 1.65
N TRP A 100 0.19 -0.86 0.71
CA TRP A 100 -0.09 -2.29 0.82
C TRP A 100 0.71 -2.92 1.97
N GLU A 101 2.01 -2.69 2.07
CA GLU A 101 2.81 -3.20 3.20
C GLU A 101 2.40 -2.56 4.53
N SER A 102 1.99 -1.29 4.51
CA SER A 102 1.40 -0.63 5.67
C SER A 102 0.14 -1.37 6.13
N HIS A 103 -0.77 -1.69 5.20
CA HIS A 103 -1.96 -2.48 5.48
C HIS A 103 -1.59 -3.83 6.11
N GLU A 104 -0.70 -4.61 5.47
CA GLU A 104 -0.34 -5.95 5.95
C GLU A 104 0.30 -5.90 7.35
N ALA A 105 1.24 -4.97 7.57
CA ALA A 105 1.93 -4.84 8.85
C ALA A 105 0.94 -4.45 9.97
N LEU A 106 0.10 -3.45 9.72
CA LEU A 106 -0.92 -3.02 10.68
C LEU A 106 -1.96 -4.12 10.93
N GLU A 107 -2.34 -4.92 9.93
CA GLU A 107 -3.22 -6.07 10.11
C GLU A 107 -2.58 -7.12 11.03
N GLY A 108 -1.28 -7.38 10.86
CA GLY A 108 -0.51 -8.24 11.75
C GLY A 108 -0.55 -7.75 13.21
N ALA A 109 -0.37 -6.45 13.44
CA ALA A 109 -0.49 -5.85 14.77
C ALA A 109 -1.92 -5.95 15.30
N TRP A 110 -2.91 -5.66 14.46
CA TRP A 110 -4.34 -5.68 14.81
C TRP A 110 -4.82 -7.05 15.29
N LYS A 111 -4.28 -8.15 14.73
CA LYS A 111 -4.54 -9.51 15.19
C LYS A 111 -4.14 -9.73 16.65
N GLN A 112 -3.11 -9.02 17.12
CA GLN A 112 -2.60 -9.07 18.50
C GLN A 112 -3.28 -8.06 19.44
N CYS A 113 -4.07 -7.13 18.92
CA CYS A 113 -4.77 -6.10 19.71
C CYS A 113 -6.13 -6.54 20.24
N THR A 114 -6.56 -5.86 21.31
CA THR A 114 -7.90 -5.95 21.90
C THR A 114 -8.44 -4.55 22.25
N GLY A 115 -9.73 -4.46 22.55
CA GLY A 115 -10.37 -3.23 23.04
C GLY A 115 -10.18 -2.00 22.14
N HIS A 116 -9.94 -0.84 22.76
CA HIS A 116 -9.85 0.44 22.06
C HIS A 116 -8.68 0.54 21.07
N GLU A 117 -7.54 -0.10 21.38
CA GLU A 117 -6.39 -0.12 20.48
C GLU A 117 -6.74 -0.83 19.17
N LYS A 118 -7.45 -1.96 19.26
CA LYS A 118 -7.87 -2.74 18.08
C LYS A 118 -8.73 -1.91 17.13
N GLU A 119 -9.64 -1.10 17.65
CA GLU A 119 -10.49 -0.22 16.85
C GLU A 119 -9.71 0.92 16.20
N LEU A 120 -8.75 1.50 16.93
CA LEU A 120 -7.88 2.57 16.42
C LEU A 120 -7.03 2.05 15.25
N ILE A 121 -6.32 0.93 15.43
CA ILE A 121 -5.51 0.33 14.36
C ILE A 121 -6.41 -0.06 13.19
N GLN A 122 -7.62 -0.57 13.42
CA GLN A 122 -8.56 -0.86 12.34
C GLN A 122 -8.89 0.38 11.50
N GLY A 123 -9.00 1.55 12.12
CA GLY A 123 -9.15 2.82 11.42
C GLY A 123 -7.94 3.13 10.52
N LEU A 124 -6.72 2.99 11.04
CA LEU A 124 -5.49 3.21 10.27
C LEU A 124 -5.32 2.22 9.12
N ILE A 125 -5.65 0.93 9.33
CA ILE A 125 -5.69 -0.11 8.28
C ILE A 125 -6.62 0.31 7.15
N LEU A 126 -7.81 0.84 7.47
CA LEU A 126 -8.76 1.28 6.45
C LEU A 126 -8.24 2.49 5.67
N ILE A 127 -7.49 3.40 6.29
CA ILE A 127 -6.85 4.51 5.55
C ILE A 127 -5.78 3.96 4.59
N ALA A 128 -4.92 3.05 5.05
CA ALA A 128 -3.92 2.40 4.20
C ALA A 128 -4.59 1.67 3.02
N ALA A 129 -5.63 0.88 3.28
CA ALA A 129 -6.42 0.19 2.25
C ALA A 129 -7.08 1.18 1.27
N ALA A 130 -7.57 2.32 1.74
CA ALA A 130 -8.12 3.35 0.86
C ALA A 130 -7.05 3.90 -0.09
N PHE A 131 -5.83 4.11 0.39
CA PHE A 131 -4.73 4.59 -0.45
C PHE A 131 -4.15 3.52 -1.37
N VAL A 132 -4.27 2.22 -1.03
CA VAL A 132 -4.06 1.13 -2.00
C VAL A 132 -4.99 1.29 -3.20
N HIS A 133 -6.28 1.58 -2.97
CA HIS A 133 -7.23 1.84 -4.05
C HIS A 133 -6.91 3.12 -4.82
N TYR A 134 -6.48 4.18 -4.13
CA TYR A 134 -6.02 5.40 -4.79
C TYR A 134 -4.89 5.13 -5.78
N GLN A 135 -3.87 4.38 -5.38
CA GLN A 135 -2.71 4.01 -6.22
C GLN A 135 -3.06 3.17 -7.46
N LYS A 136 -4.30 2.67 -7.54
CA LYS A 136 -4.84 1.86 -8.65
C LYS A 136 -5.82 2.65 -9.53
N ASP A 137 -5.93 3.97 -9.35
CA ASP A 137 -6.96 4.84 -9.94
C ASP A 137 -8.41 4.45 -9.57
N GLU A 138 -8.59 3.88 -8.38
CA GLU A 138 -9.92 3.48 -7.88
C GLU A 138 -10.48 4.55 -6.93
N ASN A 139 -10.47 5.82 -7.35
CA ASN A 139 -10.79 6.99 -6.52
C ASN A 139 -12.14 6.91 -5.80
N LYS A 140 -13.17 6.38 -6.47
CA LYS A 140 -14.50 6.17 -5.86
C LYS A 140 -14.44 5.15 -4.70
N ILE A 141 -13.65 4.10 -4.86
CA ILE A 141 -13.47 3.07 -3.84
C ILE A 141 -12.65 3.64 -2.69
N CYS A 142 -11.56 4.37 -2.99
CA CYS A 142 -10.75 5.08 -2.01
C CYS A 142 -11.63 5.95 -1.08
N LEU A 143 -12.42 6.87 -1.64
CA LEU A 143 -13.29 7.75 -0.85
C LEU A 143 -14.32 6.98 -0.01
N SER A 144 -14.88 5.89 -0.55
CA SER A 144 -15.81 5.02 0.18
C SER A 144 -15.14 4.32 1.39
N VAL A 145 -13.90 3.85 1.22
CA VAL A 145 -13.13 3.23 2.30
C VAL A 145 -12.68 4.28 3.32
N LEU A 146 -12.28 5.48 2.90
CA LEU A 146 -11.99 6.60 3.81
C LEU A 146 -13.19 6.96 4.69
N ALA A 147 -14.40 6.98 4.15
CA ALA A 147 -15.61 7.22 4.94
C ALA A 147 -15.85 6.14 6.00
N ARG A 148 -15.48 4.88 5.73
CA ARG A 148 -15.51 3.79 6.71
C ARG A 148 -14.41 3.95 7.77
N ALA A 149 -13.22 4.39 7.37
CA ALA A 149 -12.10 4.67 8.27
C ALA A 149 -12.46 5.79 9.25
N PHE A 150 -13.04 6.89 8.77
CA PHE A 150 -13.46 8.01 9.60
C PHE A 150 -14.43 7.57 10.70
N LYS A 151 -15.45 6.77 10.36
CA LYS A 151 -16.40 6.22 11.34
C LYS A 151 -15.74 5.39 12.45
N LYS A 152 -14.60 4.76 12.17
CA LYS A 152 -13.83 3.99 13.17
C LYS A 152 -12.98 4.88 14.07
N LEU A 153 -12.53 6.02 13.56
CA LEU A 153 -11.68 6.97 14.26
C LEU A 153 -12.45 8.09 14.95
N ASP A 154 -13.72 8.34 14.61
CA ASP A 154 -14.49 9.52 15.02
C ASP A 154 -14.44 9.78 16.54
N ASN A 155 -14.57 8.74 17.36
CA ASN A 155 -14.50 8.82 18.82
C ASN A 155 -13.10 8.59 19.43
N LYS A 156 -12.05 8.57 18.60
CA LYS A 156 -10.64 8.39 19.01
C LYS A 156 -9.93 9.73 18.95
N SER A 157 -8.97 9.97 19.84
CA SER A 157 -8.21 11.23 19.90
C SER A 157 -6.82 11.00 20.48
N GLY A 158 -5.94 12.01 20.33
CA GLY A 158 -4.60 12.01 20.89
C GLY A 158 -3.55 11.36 19.99
N LYS A 159 -2.45 10.91 20.63
CA LYS A 159 -1.29 10.35 19.93
C LYS A 159 -1.20 8.84 20.11
N TYR A 160 -0.89 8.13 19.04
CA TYR A 160 -0.69 6.67 19.04
C TYR A 160 0.59 6.31 18.28
N HIS A 161 1.64 5.85 18.98
CA HIS A 161 2.93 5.50 18.36
C HIS A 161 3.53 6.61 17.47
N GLY A 162 3.29 7.88 17.81
CA GLY A 162 3.72 9.04 17.02
C GLY A 162 2.64 9.57 16.08
N VAL A 163 1.63 8.77 15.74
CA VAL A 163 0.51 9.18 14.90
C VAL A 163 -0.37 10.17 15.64
N ASP A 164 -0.60 11.33 15.03
CA ASP A 164 -1.60 12.29 15.48
C ASP A 164 -2.97 11.91 14.91
N VAL A 165 -3.79 11.27 15.75
CA VAL A 165 -5.11 10.75 15.35
C VAL A 165 -6.06 11.89 14.99
N ASP A 166 -5.97 13.02 15.69
CA ASP A 166 -6.84 14.18 15.45
C ASP A 166 -6.52 14.84 14.11
N SER A 167 -5.24 15.07 13.82
CA SER A 167 -4.78 15.55 12.51
C SER A 167 -5.15 14.59 11.38
N THR A 168 -4.99 13.28 11.59
CA THR A 168 -5.33 12.25 10.61
C THR A 168 -6.82 12.29 10.25
N LYS A 169 -7.72 12.40 11.24
CA LYS A 169 -9.17 12.54 10.99
C LYS A 169 -9.51 13.79 10.18
N LEU A 170 -8.87 14.92 10.48
CA LEU A 170 -9.10 16.18 9.77
C LEU A 170 -8.73 16.06 8.29
N LYS A 171 -7.57 15.45 7.98
CA LYS A 171 -7.17 15.19 6.59
C LYS A 171 -8.15 14.25 5.88
N VAL A 172 -8.61 13.20 6.57
CA VAL A 172 -9.57 12.23 6.01
C VAL A 172 -10.92 12.88 5.70
N ILE A 173 -11.49 13.66 6.63
CA ILE A 173 -12.79 14.31 6.40
C ILE A 173 -12.71 15.37 5.30
N GLU A 174 -11.60 16.12 5.23
CA GLU A 174 -11.38 17.10 4.17
C GLU A 174 -11.39 16.45 2.77
N MET A 175 -10.72 15.30 2.60
CA MET A 175 -10.72 14.57 1.34
C MET A 175 -12.12 14.05 0.97
N ILE A 176 -12.89 13.56 1.95
CA ILE A 176 -14.25 13.08 1.75
C ILE A 176 -15.16 14.22 1.28
N ASP A 177 -15.11 15.37 1.98
CA ASP A 177 -15.98 16.53 1.71
C ASP A 177 -15.66 17.16 0.35
N LYS A 178 -14.37 17.34 0.05
CA LYS A 178 -13.92 17.93 -1.22
C LYS A 178 -13.95 16.94 -2.38
N LYS A 179 -14.08 15.64 -2.10
CA LYS A 179 -13.91 14.54 -3.09
C LYS A 179 -12.58 14.64 -3.85
N ALA A 180 -11.55 15.14 -3.16
CA ALA A 180 -10.21 15.33 -3.70
C ALA A 180 -9.25 14.53 -2.82
N ILE A 181 -8.53 13.58 -3.41
CA ILE A 181 -7.63 12.69 -2.68
C ILE A 181 -6.23 13.29 -2.70
N THR A 182 -5.57 13.31 -1.55
CA THR A 182 -4.16 13.70 -1.42
C THR A 182 -3.53 12.79 -0.38
N THR A 183 -2.40 12.16 -0.73
CA THR A 183 -1.65 11.33 0.22
C THR A 183 -1.02 12.21 1.29
N PHE A 184 -0.76 11.63 2.47
CA PHE A 184 -0.15 12.34 3.58
C PHE A 184 0.65 11.37 4.45
N GLU A 185 1.47 11.92 5.34
CA GLU A 185 2.17 11.16 6.37
C GLU A 185 1.38 11.21 7.69
N ILE A 186 1.42 10.10 8.42
CA ILE A 186 0.84 9.88 9.76
C ILE A 186 1.89 9.91 10.85
#